data_AF-A0A7R8RL63-F1
#
_entry.id   AF-A0A7R8RL63-F1
#
_cell.length_a   1.000
_cell.length_b   1.000
_cell.length_c   1.000
_cell.angle_alpha   90.00
_cell.angle_beta   90.00
_cell.angle_gamma   90.00
#
_symmetry.space_group_name_H-M   'P 1'
#
loop_
_entity.id
_entity.type
_entity.pdbx_description
1 polymer ?
#
loop_
_entity_poly.entity_id
_entity_poly.type
_entity_poly.pdbx_seq_one_letter_code
_entity_poly.pdbx_strand_id
1 'polypeptide(L)'
;MGLLLLKEVFTSTKFLTEHPVVRVHPETGERTLLLGNFVQRIAGLTGRDSRTLLDLFQSHIERPENTVRWQWQVGDVAIWDNRATQHYGVDDSDAHERKLRRVTIDGDVPVGVDGRSSTLISPEEVPDPSFGIPSGASTAA
;
A
#
# COMPACT_ATOMS: atom_id res chain seq x y z
N MET A 1 10.66 6.47 -30.45
CA MET A 1 11.62 7.19 -29.58
C MET A 1 10.94 7.81 -28.34
N GLY A 2 9.89 7.19 -27.78
CA GLY A 2 9.12 7.75 -26.64
C GLY A 2 8.80 6.75 -25.52
N LEU A 3 9.14 5.46 -25.69
CA LEU A 3 8.89 4.43 -24.69
C LEU A 3 10.03 4.29 -23.67
N LEU A 4 11.23 4.76 -24.00
CA LEU A 4 12.40 4.77 -23.10
C LEU A 4 12.32 5.90 -22.06
N LEU A 5 11.79 7.07 -22.43
CA LEU A 5 11.69 8.23 -21.53
C LEU A 5 10.72 7.99 -20.36
N LEU A 6 9.63 7.23 -20.56
CA LEU A 6 8.64 7.00 -19.50
C LEU A 6 9.21 6.14 -18.35
N LYS A 7 10.15 5.23 -18.66
CA LYS A 7 10.85 4.41 -17.66
C LYS A 7 11.91 5.20 -16.90
N GLU A 8 12.61 6.14 -17.54
CA GLU A 8 13.59 7.00 -16.86
C GLU A 8 12.93 8.05 -15.95
N VAL A 9 11.72 8.52 -16.29
CA VAL A 9 11.03 9.60 -15.54
C VAL A 9 10.24 9.09 -14.33
N PHE A 10 9.77 7.84 -14.32
CA PHE A 10 8.98 7.28 -13.20
C PHE A 10 9.81 6.62 -12.08
N THR A 11 11.11 6.44 -12.28
CA THR A 11 12.01 5.84 -11.28
C THR A 11 13.27 6.68 -11.11
N SER A 12 13.40 7.37 -9.98
CA SER A 12 14.74 7.66 -9.45
C SER A 12 14.78 7.59 -7.93
N THR A 13 13.66 7.85 -7.25
CA THR A 13 13.61 7.84 -5.79
C THR A 13 13.20 6.47 -5.26
N LYS A 14 14.15 5.78 -4.61
CA LYS A 14 13.87 4.56 -3.87
C LYS A 14 13.31 4.93 -2.49
N PHE A 15 12.06 4.56 -2.24
CA PHE A 15 11.46 4.71 -0.92
C PHE A 15 11.75 3.48 -0.05
N LEU A 16 12.16 3.74 1.18
CA LEU A 16 12.33 2.76 2.23
C LEU A 16 11.74 3.36 3.50
N THR A 17 10.71 2.72 4.04
CA THR A 17 10.00 3.18 5.23
C THR A 17 9.80 2.00 6.17
N GLU A 18 10.06 2.22 7.45
CA GLU A 18 9.71 1.27 8.50
C GLU A 18 8.33 1.62 9.05
N HIS A 19 7.39 0.70 8.86
CA HIS A 19 6.01 0.82 9.34
C HIS A 19 5.74 -0.19 10.46
N PRO A 20 4.82 0.10 11.40
CA PRO A 20 4.35 -0.90 12.35
C PRO A 20 3.56 -1.98 11.60
N VAL A 21 3.77 -3.26 11.96
CA VAL A 21 3.00 -4.38 11.39
C VAL A 21 1.52 -4.26 11.72
N VAL A 22 1.19 -3.70 12.89
CA VAL A 22 -0.17 -3.39 13.32
C VAL A 22 -0.28 -1.87 13.49
N ARG A 23 -1.13 -1.22 12.68
CA ARG A 23 -1.49 0.19 12.91
C ARG A 23 -2.77 0.28 13.72
N VAL A 24 -2.95 1.40 14.42
CA VAL A 24 -4.23 1.81 14.99
C VAL A 24 -4.88 2.78 14.00
N HIS A 25 -6.13 2.51 13.62
CA HIS A 25 -6.89 3.36 12.70
C HIS A 25 -7.21 4.69 13.38
N PRO A 26 -6.84 5.84 12.80
CA PRO A 26 -6.89 7.13 13.49
C PRO A 26 -8.31 7.60 13.82
N GLU A 27 -9.30 7.16 13.03
CA GLU A 27 -10.70 7.58 13.19
C GLU A 27 -11.55 6.58 13.98
N THR A 28 -11.21 5.28 13.93
CA THR A 28 -12.04 4.22 14.53
C THR A 28 -11.39 3.57 15.75
N GLY A 29 -10.08 3.72 15.93
CA GLY A 29 -9.30 3.04 16.97
C GLY A 29 -9.08 1.55 16.73
N GLU A 30 -9.58 1.00 15.63
CA GLU A 30 -9.41 -0.41 15.28
C GLU A 30 -7.95 -0.74 14.94
N ARG A 31 -7.56 -1.99 15.17
CA ARG A 31 -6.20 -2.47 14.87
C ARG A 31 -6.19 -3.19 13.53
N THR A 32 -5.36 -2.75 12.60
CA THR A 32 -5.29 -3.32 11.25
C THR A 32 -3.86 -3.74 10.92
N LEU A 33 -3.73 -4.83 10.15
CA LEU A 33 -2.43 -5.29 9.65
C LEU A 33 -2.00 -4.42 8.47
N LEU A 34 -0.83 -3.80 8.59
CA LEU A 34 -0.21 -2.99 7.54
C LEU A 34 0.91 -3.79 6.88
N LEU A 35 0.57 -4.52 5.83
CA LEU A 35 1.45 -5.45 5.11
C LEU A 35 1.22 -5.36 3.58
N GLY A 36 1.36 -6.47 2.86
CA GLY A 36 1.21 -6.56 1.41
C GLY A 36 2.53 -6.58 0.64
N ASN A 37 2.44 -6.50 -0.69
CA ASN A 37 3.55 -6.78 -1.60
C ASN A 37 4.73 -5.79 -1.55
N PHE A 38 4.60 -4.69 -0.80
CA PHE A 38 5.69 -3.71 -0.62
C PHE A 38 6.64 -4.07 0.53
N VAL A 39 6.26 -5.02 1.40
CA VAL A 39 7.09 -5.39 2.55
C VAL A 39 8.33 -6.16 2.11
N GLN A 40 9.51 -5.70 2.53
CA GLN A 40 10.78 -6.37 2.23
C GLN A 40 11.22 -7.34 3.33
N ARG A 41 11.02 -6.96 4.60
CA ARG A 41 11.38 -7.74 5.79
C ARG A 41 10.69 -7.16 7.03
N ILE A 42 10.67 -7.94 8.11
CA ILE A 42 10.28 -7.46 9.43
C ILE A 42 11.56 -7.08 10.19
N ALA A 43 11.56 -5.91 10.81
CA ALA A 43 12.70 -5.41 11.57
C ALA A 43 13.09 -6.36 12.71
N GLY A 44 14.40 -6.53 12.93
CA GLY A 44 14.94 -7.45 13.94
C GLY A 44 14.90 -8.94 13.58
N LEU A 45 14.30 -9.32 12.46
CA LEU A 45 14.22 -10.72 12.02
C LEU A 45 15.15 -11.02 10.85
N THR A 46 15.52 -12.30 10.72
CA THR A 46 16.22 -12.78 9.52
C THR A 46 15.28 -12.73 8.31
N GLY A 47 15.83 -12.75 7.10
CA GLY A 47 15.01 -12.80 5.88
C GLY A 47 14.20 -14.11 5.76
N ARG A 48 14.62 -15.20 6.41
CA ARG A 48 13.85 -16.44 6.47
C ARG A 48 12.65 -16.27 7.41
N ASP A 49 12.89 -15.83 8.64
CA ASP A 49 11.84 -15.68 9.65
C ASP A 49 10.82 -14.62 9.25
N SER A 50 11.30 -13.52 8.64
CA SER A 50 10.43 -12.49 8.05
C SER A 50 9.46 -13.09 7.05
N ARG A 51 9.95 -13.91 6.10
CA ARG A 51 9.09 -14.54 5.08
C ARG A 51 8.05 -15.46 5.71
N THR A 52 8.47 -16.33 6.65
CA THR A 52 7.56 -17.24 7.33
C THR A 52 6.42 -16.50 8.05
N LEU A 53 6.70 -15.38 8.72
CA LEU A 53 5.67 -14.59 9.37
C LEU A 53 4.81 -13.81 8.39
N LEU A 54 5.40 -13.26 7.33
CA LEU A 54 4.64 -12.57 6.28
C LEU A 54 3.67 -13.52 5.58
N ASP A 55 4.09 -14.73 5.25
CA ASP A 55 3.22 -15.75 4.66
C ASP A 55 2.06 -16.10 5.61
N LEU A 56 2.35 -16.25 6.90
CA LEU A 56 1.32 -16.49 7.91
C LEU A 56 0.30 -15.35 7.96
N PHE A 57 0.76 -14.09 8.05
CA PHE A 57 -0.14 -12.95 8.14
C PHE A 57 -0.92 -12.71 6.85
N GLN A 58 -0.28 -12.79 5.69
CA GLN A 58 -0.97 -12.69 4.40
C GLN A 58 -2.01 -13.79 4.24
N SER A 59 -1.69 -15.04 4.62
CA SER A 59 -2.68 -16.14 4.55
C SER A 59 -3.92 -15.88 5.40
N HIS A 60 -3.79 -15.15 6.51
CA HIS A 60 -4.92 -14.73 7.33
C HIS A 60 -5.69 -13.57 6.69
N ILE A 61 -4.99 -12.55 6.18
CA ILE A 61 -5.59 -11.38 5.52
C ILE A 61 -6.41 -11.80 4.29
N GLU A 62 -5.89 -12.74 3.50
CA GLU A 62 -6.45 -13.15 2.21
C GLU A 62 -7.51 -14.26 2.31
N ARG A 63 -7.91 -14.66 3.53
CA ARG A 63 -8.97 -15.66 3.73
C ARG A 63 -10.26 -15.20 3.06
N PRO A 64 -11.03 -16.09 2.40
CA PRO A 64 -12.29 -15.72 1.76
C PRO A 64 -13.26 -14.98 2.68
N GLU A 65 -13.29 -15.34 3.97
CA GLU A 65 -14.13 -14.69 4.99
C GLU A 65 -13.82 -13.19 5.20
N ASN A 66 -12.61 -12.75 4.85
CA ASN A 66 -12.13 -11.38 4.99
C ASN A 66 -12.18 -10.61 3.66
N THR A 67 -12.71 -11.22 2.60
CA THR A 67 -12.63 -10.66 1.25
C THR A 67 -14.01 -10.45 0.61
N VAL A 68 -14.08 -9.44 -0.24
CA VAL A 68 -15.17 -9.28 -1.22
C VAL A 68 -14.56 -9.25 -2.62
N ARG A 69 -15.12 -10.02 -3.55
CA ARG A 69 -14.74 -9.98 -4.97
C ARG A 69 -15.82 -9.26 -5.75
N TRP A 70 -15.45 -8.19 -6.43
CA TRP A 70 -16.38 -7.38 -7.21
C TRP A 70 -16.24 -7.63 -8.72
N GLN A 71 -17.37 -7.91 -9.38
CA GLN A 71 -17.44 -7.99 -10.84
C GLN A 71 -17.91 -6.65 -11.41
N TRP A 72 -16.96 -5.87 -11.92
CA TRP A 72 -17.20 -4.51 -12.42
C TRP A 72 -18.21 -4.46 -13.58
N GLN A 73 -19.18 -3.55 -13.47
CA GLN A 73 -20.07 -3.14 -14.54
C GLN A 73 -19.88 -1.66 -14.89
N VAL A 74 -20.37 -1.26 -16.07
CA VAL A 74 -20.34 0.16 -16.48
C VAL A 74 -21.18 0.99 -15.52
N GLY A 75 -20.56 2.02 -14.94
CA GLY A 75 -21.21 2.92 -13.97
C GLY A 75 -20.87 2.60 -12.52
N ASP A 76 -20.28 1.44 -12.23
CA ASP A 76 -19.87 1.09 -10.87
C ASP A 76 -18.76 2.00 -10.35
N VAL A 77 -18.85 2.31 -9.05
CA VAL A 77 -17.81 3.00 -8.29
C VAL A 77 -17.59 2.23 -6.99
N ALA A 78 -16.33 1.88 -6.71
CA ALA A 78 -15.93 1.33 -5.42
C ALA A 78 -15.16 2.38 -4.63
N ILE A 79 -15.41 2.41 -3.33
CA ILE A 79 -14.67 3.20 -2.34
C ILE A 79 -14.17 2.22 -1.30
N TRP A 80 -12.90 2.30 -0.94
CA TRP A 80 -12.31 1.48 0.11
C TRP A 80 -11.43 2.33 1.01
N ASP A 81 -11.39 2.00 2.31
CA ASP A 81 -10.45 2.61 3.24
C ASP A 81 -9.10 1.88 3.14
N ASN A 82 -8.10 2.54 2.55
CA ASN A 82 -6.76 1.99 2.35
C ASN A 82 -5.98 1.81 3.66
N ARG A 83 -6.50 2.30 4.80
CA ARG A 83 -5.93 2.11 6.14
C ARG A 83 -6.41 0.81 6.79
N ALA A 84 -7.44 0.18 6.23
CA ALA A 84 -8.06 -1.03 6.76
C ALA A 84 -8.19 -2.17 5.73
N THR A 85 -7.67 -2.01 4.51
CA THR A 85 -7.86 -2.98 3.43
C THR A 85 -6.60 -3.25 2.63
N GLN A 86 -6.50 -4.46 2.08
CA GLN A 86 -5.66 -4.77 0.93
C GLN A 86 -6.57 -5.00 -0.28
N HIS A 87 -6.06 -4.80 -1.49
CA HIS A 87 -6.80 -5.07 -2.71
C HIS A 87 -5.91 -5.72 -3.77
N TYR A 88 -6.53 -6.54 -4.61
CA TYR A 88 -5.85 -7.25 -5.69
C TYR A 88 -6.67 -7.15 -6.97
N GLY A 89 -6.03 -6.68 -8.04
CA GLY A 89 -6.62 -6.73 -9.38
C GLY A 89 -6.38 -8.11 -9.98
N VAL A 90 -7.42 -8.93 -10.06
CA VAL A 90 -7.34 -10.25 -10.68
C VAL A 90 -7.06 -10.09 -12.18
N ASP A 91 -6.08 -10.84 -12.68
CA ASP A 91 -5.75 -10.90 -14.11
C ASP A 91 -6.50 -12.06 -14.76
N ASP A 92 -7.82 -11.91 -14.88
CA ASP A 92 -8.76 -12.89 -15.44
C ASP A 92 -9.56 -12.33 -16.63
N SER A 93 -9.12 -11.22 -17.21
CA SER A 93 -9.83 -10.53 -18.31
C SER A 93 -9.54 -11.06 -19.71
N ASP A 94 -8.76 -12.14 -19.84
CA ASP A 94 -8.25 -12.67 -21.12
C ASP A 94 -7.69 -11.53 -22.02
N ALA A 95 -8.07 -11.47 -23.28
CA ALA A 95 -7.64 -10.46 -24.25
C ALA A 95 -8.44 -9.13 -24.18
N HIS A 96 -9.34 -8.96 -23.20
CA HIS A 96 -10.18 -7.76 -23.12
C HIS A 96 -9.44 -6.61 -22.45
N GLU A 97 -9.57 -5.40 -23.02
CA GLU A 97 -9.01 -4.20 -22.41
C GLU A 97 -9.80 -3.83 -21.14
N ARG A 98 -9.10 -3.75 -20.00
CA ARG A 98 -9.66 -3.29 -18.73
C ARG A 98 -9.03 -1.97 -18.32
N LYS A 99 -9.83 -0.90 -18.28
CA LYS A 99 -9.40 0.44 -17.87
C LYS A 99 -10.27 1.00 -16.76
N LEU A 100 -9.65 1.34 -15.62
CA LEU A 100 -10.28 2.02 -14.49
C LEU A 100 -9.60 3.37 -14.27
N ARG A 101 -10.33 4.31 -13.66
CA ARG A 101 -9.79 5.58 -13.18
C ARG A 101 -9.82 5.55 -11.66
N ARG A 102 -8.72 5.95 -11.03
CA ARG A 102 -8.58 6.00 -9.58
C ARG A 102 -8.27 7.42 -9.15
N VAL A 103 -8.98 7.88 -8.12
CA VAL A 103 -8.62 9.04 -7.31
C VAL A 103 -8.23 8.50 -5.94
N THR A 104 -7.18 9.06 -5.35
CA THR A 104 -6.71 8.67 -4.02
C THR A 104 -6.67 9.94 -3.18
N ILE A 105 -6.99 9.80 -1.89
CA ILE A 105 -7.01 10.88 -0.92
C ILE A 105 -5.80 10.68 -0.01
N ASP A 106 -5.13 11.77 0.34
CA ASP A 106 -3.95 11.73 1.21
C ASP A 106 -4.29 11.17 2.58
N GLY A 107 -3.33 10.45 3.15
CA GLY A 107 -3.46 9.76 4.43
C GLY A 107 -2.45 10.25 5.47
N ASP A 108 -2.62 9.76 6.69
CA ASP A 108 -1.79 10.04 7.85
C ASP A 108 -0.64 9.03 8.02
N VAL A 109 0.36 9.41 8.84
CA VAL A 109 1.50 8.56 9.13
C VAL A 109 1.02 7.43 10.04
N PRO A 110 1.20 6.14 9.69
CA PRO A 110 0.71 5.06 10.52
C PRO A 110 1.36 5.05 11.91
N VAL A 111 0.52 4.93 12.95
CA VAL A 111 0.92 4.81 14.35
C VAL A 111 0.64 3.38 14.84
N GLY A 112 1.64 2.78 15.48
CA GLY A 112 1.56 1.45 16.06
C GLY A 112 0.75 1.39 17.36
N VAL A 113 0.45 0.17 17.81
CA VAL A 113 -0.22 -0.06 19.10
C VAL A 113 0.58 0.43 20.31
N ASP A 114 1.88 0.66 20.15
CA ASP A 114 2.80 1.21 21.13
C ASP A 114 2.95 2.73 21.04
N GLY A 115 2.16 3.39 20.18
CA GLY A 115 2.20 4.84 19.95
C GLY A 115 3.35 5.31 19.06
N ARG A 116 4.21 4.42 18.55
CA ARG A 116 5.31 4.82 17.66
C ARG A 116 4.80 5.04 16.24
N SER A 117 5.23 6.14 15.62
CA SER A 117 4.94 6.44 14.23
C SER A 117 5.91 5.74 13.28
N SER A 118 5.49 5.58 12.03
CA SER A 118 6.34 5.06 10.96
C SER A 118 7.54 5.98 10.72
N THR A 119 8.67 5.41 10.28
CA THR A 119 9.92 6.15 10.03
C THR A 119 10.33 6.03 8.58
N LEU A 120 10.46 7.17 7.89
CA LEU A 120 11.08 7.21 6.56
C LEU A 120 12.59 7.02 6.72
N ILE A 121 13.14 6.00 6.06
CA ILE A 121 14.57 5.67 6.08
C ILE A 121 15.28 6.26 4.85
N SER A 122 14.60 6.25 3.70
CA SER A 122 15.13 6.81 2.47
C SER A 122 13.98 7.17 1.53
N PRO A 123 14.03 8.31 0.82
CA PRO A 123 14.98 9.43 0.97
C PRO A 123 14.90 10.12 2.35
N GLU A 124 15.78 11.08 2.65
CA GLU A 124 15.73 11.85 3.92
C GLU A 124 14.40 12.59 4.07
N GLU A 125 13.87 13.12 2.97
CA GLU A 125 12.58 13.80 2.90
C GLU A 125 11.82 13.35 1.66
N VAL A 126 10.48 13.34 1.74
CA VAL A 126 9.64 13.03 0.58
C VAL A 126 9.79 14.17 -0.43
N PRO A 127 10.32 13.91 -1.64
CA PRO A 127 10.49 14.96 -2.64
C PRO A 127 9.12 15.51 -3.05
N ASP A 128 9.08 16.81 -3.34
CA ASP A 128 7.92 17.43 -3.93
C ASP A 128 7.52 16.69 -5.21
N PRO A 129 6.22 16.53 -5.46
CA PRO A 129 5.77 15.89 -6.69
C PRO A 129 6.28 16.63 -7.93
N SER A 130 6.77 15.89 -8.91
CA SER A 130 7.07 16.43 -10.23
C SER A 130 5.81 16.72 -11.08
N PHE A 131 4.66 16.13 -10.75
CA PHE A 131 3.39 16.29 -11.47
C PHE A 131 2.17 16.26 -10.54
N GLY A 132 1.67 17.45 -10.13
CA GLY A 132 0.46 17.56 -9.29
C GLY A 132 0.62 16.98 -7.88
N ILE A 133 -0.32 17.20 -6.96
CA ILE A 133 -0.21 16.69 -5.57
C ILE A 133 -0.08 15.14 -5.61
N PRO A 134 0.99 14.53 -5.04
CA PRO A 134 1.22 13.11 -5.15
C PRO A 134 0.33 12.43 -4.13
N SER A 135 -0.70 11.73 -4.59
CA SER A 135 -1.50 10.96 -3.67
C SER A 135 -0.75 9.71 -3.20
N GLY A 136 -0.52 9.63 -1.89
CA GLY A 136 0.12 8.48 -1.22
C GLY A 136 1.38 8.81 -0.42
N ALA A 137 1.89 10.03 -0.49
CA ALA A 137 2.89 10.51 0.44
C ALA A 137 2.19 10.96 1.73
N SER A 138 2.29 10.18 2.79
CA SER A 138 1.93 10.72 4.10
C SER A 138 3.00 11.74 4.48
N THR A 139 2.66 13.02 4.38
CA THR A 139 3.50 14.10 4.89
C THR A 139 3.19 14.29 6.37
N ALA A 140 4.22 14.29 7.21
CA ALA A 140 4.08 14.75 8.58
C ALA A 140 3.72 16.25 8.54
N ALA A 141 2.73 16.65 9.34
CA ALA A 141 2.47 18.05 9.65
C ALA A 141 3.43 18.54 10.74
#